data_AF-A0A957J8A3-F1
#
_entry.id   AF-A0A957J8A3-F1
#
_cell.length_a   1.000
_cell.length_b   1.000
_cell.length_c   1.000
_cell.angle_alpha   90.00
_cell.angle_beta   90.00
_cell.angle_gamma   90.00
#
_symmetry.space_group_name_H-M   'P 1'
#
loop_
_entity.id
_entity.type
_entity.pdbx_description
1 polymer ?
#
loop_
_entity_poly.entity_id
_entity_poly.type
_entity_poly.pdbx_seq_one_letter_code
_entity_poly.pdbx_strand_id
1 'polypeptide(L)' 'MRPEKVPYLYMQNGQMNVIPDVPALVCDCCQHTIHDAAFMKTLNQIAPTTSSPTADMEPDSDAPAAQEWHQLLNSPFD' A
#
# COMPACT_ATOMS: atom_id res chain seq x y z
N MET A 1 -19.74 -18.09 -1.46
CA MET A 1 -19.66 -16.63 -1.29
C MET A 1 -20.95 -16.20 -0.63
N ARG A 2 -20.86 -15.39 0.42
CA ARG A 2 -22.02 -14.86 1.15
C ARG A 2 -22.00 -13.32 1.17
N PRO A 3 -23.16 -12.66 1.06
CA PRO A 3 -23.25 -11.23 1.25
C PRO A 3 -23.07 -10.90 2.73
N GLU A 4 -22.14 -10.00 3.05
CA GLU A 4 -21.86 -9.55 4.41
C GLU A 4 -21.48 -8.06 4.41
N LYS A 5 -21.65 -7.39 5.55
CA LYS A 5 -21.12 -6.05 5.76
C LYS A 5 -19.80 -6.18 6.50
N VAL A 6 -18.73 -5.69 5.87
CA VAL A 6 -17.36 -5.80 6.40
C VAL A 6 -16.71 -4.42 6.45
N PRO A 7 -15.80 -4.19 7.41
CA PRO A 7 -15.04 -2.95 7.44
C PRO A 7 -14.06 -2.89 6.26
N TYR A 8 -14.03 -1.76 5.57
CA TYR A 8 -13.03 -1.47 4.54
C TYR A 8 -12.00 -0.50 5.08
N LEU A 9 -10.72 -0.89 5.02
CA LEU A 9 -9.60 -0.09 5.51
C LEU A 9 -8.79 0.40 4.32
N TYR A 10 -8.45 1.68 4.32
CA TYR A 10 -7.55 2.26 3.33
C TYR A 10 -6.62 3.29 3.95
N MET A 11 -5.43 3.40 3.36
CA MET A 11 -4.42 4.37 3.76
C MET A 11 -4.50 5.59 2.85
N GLN A 12 -4.52 6.77 3.45
CA GLN A 12 -4.52 8.05 2.74
C GLN A 12 -3.67 9.04 3.52
N ASN A 13 -2.65 9.62 2.88
CA ASN A 13 -1.74 10.61 3.49
C ASN A 13 -1.13 10.14 4.84
N GLY A 14 -0.75 8.87 4.92
CA GLY A 14 -0.22 8.27 6.16
C GLY A 14 -1.25 8.08 7.27
N GLN A 15 -2.52 8.39 7.02
CA GLN A 15 -3.63 8.14 7.93
C GLN A 15 -4.42 6.91 7.49
N MET A 16 -4.76 6.05 8.45
CA MET A 16 -5.65 4.91 8.24
C MET A 16 -7.09 5.38 8.37
N ASN A 17 -7.87 5.15 7.32
CA ASN A 17 -9.31 5.41 7.29
C ASN A 17 -10.07 4.09 7.30
N VAL A 18 -11.19 4.06 8.02
CA VAL A 18 -12.02 2.87 8.18
C VAL A 18 -13.46 3.20 7.83
N ILE A 19 -14.04 2.42 6.92
CA ILE A 19 -15.47 2.46 6.59
C ILE A 19 -16.11 1.19 7.17
N PRO A 20 -16.91 1.27 8.24
CA PRO A 20 -17.27 0.10 9.04
C PRO A 20 -18.28 -0.87 8.38
N ASP A 21 -19.19 -0.37 7.54
CA ASP A 21 -20.35 -1.13 7.06
C ASP A 21 -20.40 -1.20 5.51
N VAL A 22 -19.36 -1.77 4.89
CA VAL A 22 -19.30 -1.86 3.43
C VAL A 22 -19.90 -3.19 2.95
N PRO A 23 -20.88 -3.18 2.03
CA PRO A 23 -21.39 -4.40 1.44
C PRO A 23 -20.31 -5.10 0.62
N ALA A 24 -20.09 -6.39 0.89
CA ALA A 24 -19.14 -7.22 0.18
C ALA A 24 -19.67 -8.65 0.01
N LEU A 25 -19.11 -9.36 -0.97
CA LEU A 25 -19.23 -10.81 -1.08
C LEU A 25 -18.00 -11.44 -0.45
N VAL A 26 -18.19 -12.20 0.62
CA VAL A 26 -17.11 -12.88 1.34
C VAL A 26 -17.05 -14.33 0.88
N CYS A 27 -15.86 -14.80 0.47
CA CYS A 27 -15.63 -16.20 0.16
C CYS A 27 -15.57 -17.03 1.44
N ASP A 28 -16.45 -18.03 1.57
CA ASP A 28 -16.52 -18.89 2.77
C ASP A 28 -15.24 -19.74 2.98
N CYS A 29 -14.49 -20.02 1.91
CA CYS A 29 -13.28 -20.87 1.99
C CYS A 29 -12.02 -20.08 2.37
N CYS A 30 -11.82 -18.89 1.81
CA CYS A 30 -10.57 -18.13 1.96
C CYS A 30 -10.76 -16.73 2.56
N GLN A 31 -11.99 -16.36 2.92
CA GLN A 31 -12.37 -15.05 3.48
C GLN A 31 -12.04 -13.85 2.58
N HIS A 32 -11.77 -14.09 1.29
CA HIS A 32 -11.56 -13.02 0.33
C HIS A 32 -12.85 -12.20 0.15
N THR A 33 -12.73 -10.87 0.22
CA THR A 33 -13.85 -9.93 0.12
C THR A 33 -13.88 -9.28 -1.26
N ILE A 34 -15.02 -9.35 -1.94
CA ILE A 34 -15.23 -8.71 -3.24
C ILE A 34 -16.23 -7.57 -3.05
N HIS A 35 -15.84 -6.35 -3.46
CA HIS A 35 -16.68 -5.15 -3.37
C HIS A 35 -17.24 -4.75 -4.73
N ASP A 36 -18.35 -4.02 -4.71
CA ASP A 36 -18.99 -3.52 -5.93
C ASP A 36 -18.13 -2.45 -6.65
N ALA A 37 -18.23 -2.43 -7.99
CA ALA A 37 -17.47 -1.50 -8.82
C ALA A 37 -17.83 -0.02 -8.56
N ALA A 38 -19.09 0.28 -8.22
CA ALA A 38 -19.50 1.63 -7.88
C ALA A 38 -18.85 2.10 -6.57
N PHE A 39 -18.77 1.23 -5.56
CA PHE A 39 -18.07 1.51 -4.31
C PHE A 39 -16.58 1.80 -4.57
N MET A 40 -15.90 0.95 -5.34
CA MET A 40 -14.50 1.18 -5.71
C MET A 40 -14.31 2.48 -6.50
N LYS A 41 -15.27 2.85 -7.37
CA LYS A 41 -15.23 4.12 -8.09
C LYS A 41 -15.36 5.32 -7.14
N THR A 42 -16.25 5.26 -6.16
CA THR A 42 -16.39 6.30 -5.13
C THR A 42 -15.11 6.42 -4.30
N LEU A 43 -14.51 5.30 -3.88
CA LEU A 43 -13.25 5.30 -3.15
C LEU A 43 -12.13 6.02 -3.91
N ASN A 44 -12.00 5.77 -5.20
CA ASN A 44 -10.99 6.42 -6.05
C ASN A 44 -11.25 7.93 -6.25
N GLN A 45 -12.49 8.40 -6.08
CA GLN A 45 -12.81 9.83 -6.13
C GLN A 45 -12.49 10.54 -4.81
N ILE A 46 -12.68 9.86 -3.67
CA ILE A 46 -12.46 10.44 -2.34
C ILE A 46 -11.01 10.34 -1.87
N ALA A 47 -10.23 9.41 -2.43
CA ALA A 47 -8.79 9.36 -2.24
C ALA A 47 -8.14 10.21 -3.34
N PRO A 48 -7.87 11.52 -3.13
CA PRO A 48 -6.95 12.26 -3.96
C PRO A 48 -5.71 11.41 -4.17
N THR A 49 -5.46 11.08 -5.43
CA THR A 49 -4.18 10.61 -5.90
C THR A 49 -3.15 11.55 -5.31
N THR A 50 -2.39 11.08 -4.33
CA THR A 50 -1.13 11.70 -3.99
C THR A 50 -0.23 11.45 -5.20
N SER A 51 -0.40 12.24 -6.25
CA SER A 51 0.72 12.65 -7.07
C SER A 51 1.64 13.40 -6.12
N SER A 52 2.51 12.62 -5.46
CA SER A 52 3.65 13.15 -4.75
C SER A 52 4.34 14.12 -5.71
N PRO A 53 4.58 15.39 -5.34
CA PRO A 53 5.74 16.04 -5.91
C PRO A 53 6.91 15.17 -5.43
N THR A 54 7.51 14.41 -6.34
CA THR A 54 8.91 14.05 -6.19
C THR A 54 9.67 15.37 -6.22
N ALA A 55 9.69 16.07 -5.08
CA ALA A 55 10.71 17.03 -4.77
C ALA A 55 12.00 16.19 -4.67
N ASP A 56 12.64 16.02 -5.83
CA ASP A 56 14.07 16.21 -6.01
C ASP A 56 14.86 16.10 -4.70
N MET A 57 14.95 14.88 -4.18
CA MET A 57 16.06 14.50 -3.32
C MET A 57 17.03 13.83 -4.27
N GLU A 58 17.90 14.64 -4.89
CA GLU A 58 19.16 14.15 -5.44
C GLU A 58 19.80 13.23 -4.38
N PRO A 59 20.14 11.97 -4.71
CA PRO A 59 20.91 11.15 -3.81
C PRO A 59 22.32 11.76 -3.73
N ASP A 60 22.60 12.49 -2.66
CA ASP A 60 23.96 12.88 -2.30
C ASP A 60 24.78 11.60 -2.18
N SER A 61 25.55 11.34 -3.25
CA SER A 61 26.27 10.09 -3.50
C SER A 61 27.60 10.05 -2.74
N ASP A 62 27.76 10.86 -1.68
CA ASP A 62 28.99 10.99 -0.90
C ASP A 62 28.81 10.52 0.57
N ALA A 63 27.88 9.59 0.82
CA ALA A 63 27.82 8.89 2.10
C ALA A 63 28.85 7.73 2.12
N PRO A 64 29.93 7.79 2.95
CA PRO A 64 30.98 6.76 2.99
C PRO A 64 30.46 5.37 3.42
N ALA A 65 29.24 5.30 3.98
CA ALA A 65 28.60 4.05 4.37
C ALA A 65 28.22 3.16 3.18
N ALA A 66 27.98 3.72 1.98
CA ALA A 66 27.55 2.92 0.82
C ALA A 66 28.67 2.08 0.18
N GLN A 67 29.94 2.47 0.36
CA GLN A 67 31.09 1.70 -0.14
C GLN A 67 31.43 0.49 0.73
N GLU A 68 31.07 0.50 2.01
CA GLU A 68 31.38 -0.60 2.93
C GLU A 68 30.51 -1.84 2.63
N TRP A 69 29.23 -1.63 2.33
CA TRP A 69 28.30 -2.72 1.98
C TRP A 69 28.67 -3.44 0.68
N HIS A 70 29.16 -2.71 -0.34
CA HIS A 70 29.57 -3.31 -1.61
C HIS A 70 30.82 -4.20 -1.49
N GLN A 71 31.67 -3.96 -0.50
CA GLN A 71 32.85 -4.80 -0.25
C GLN A 71 32.52 -6.05 0.55
N LEU A 72 31.57 -5.97 1.49
CA LEU A 72 31.11 -7.15 2.25
C LEU A 72 30.36 -8.16 1.37
N LEU A 73 29.59 -7.68 0.38
CA LEU A 73 28.84 -8.56 -0.51
C LEU A 73 29.68 -9.24 -1.59
N ASN A 74 30.88 -8.71 -1.89
CA ASN A 74 31.78 -9.25 -2.91
C ASN A 74 32.97 -10.03 -2.34
N SER A 75 33.06 -10.20 -1.01
CA SER A 75 34.05 -11.12 -0.45
C SER A 75 33.60 -12.57 -0.67
N PRO A 76 34.40 -13.41 -1.34
CA PRO A 76 34.19 -14.84 -1.25
C PRO A 76 34.42 -15.24 0.22
N PHE A 77 33.40 -15.85 0.83
CA PHE A 77 33.56 -16.54 2.11
C PHE A 77 34.62 -17.65 1.89
N ASP A 78 35.81 -17.46 2.47
CA ASP A 78 36.80 -18.54 2.66
C ASP A 78 36.44 -19.36 3.90
#